data_AF-A0A350NRP8-F1
#
_entry.id   AF-A0A350NRP8-F1
#
_cell.length_a   1.000
_cell.length_b   1.000
_cell.length_c   1.000
_cell.angle_alpha   90.00
_cell.angle_beta   90.00
_cell.angle_gamma   90.00
#
_symmetry.space_group_name_H-M   'P 1'
#
loop_
_entity.id
_entity.type
_entity.pdbx_description
1 polymer ?
#
loop_
_entity_poly.entity_id
_entity_poly.type
_entity_poly.pdbx_seq_one_letter_code
_entity_poly.pdbx_strand_id
1 'polypeptide(L)'
;MMDKQLKRLFCFTVILFAALAAMLTWYQFFRAKELWAHPFNPRRASLGKSVLRGGFYDRTGEPLTVYTKDGTGIGRNYLLNSLAHVIGYADPRYGTAGLESAFDSELSGSITAIELENVIAAVTGRSKAGADITLTIDRRIQEVAAATLAGRRGAVIVMDPLNGDILAMVSNPGFDPNNINKDWFWIAKDER
;
A
#
# COMPACT_ATOMS: atom_id res chain seq x y z
N MET A 1 9.94 -32.82 51.72
CA MET A 1 8.94 -31.74 51.72
C MET A 1 9.51 -30.60 50.89
N MET A 2 8.99 -30.38 49.68
CA MET A 2 9.62 -29.50 48.69
C MET A 2 9.67 -28.04 49.20
N ASP A 3 10.84 -27.42 49.12
CA ASP A 3 11.10 -26.09 49.68
C ASP A 3 10.09 -25.06 49.14
N LYS A 4 9.56 -24.20 50.03
CA LYS A 4 8.59 -23.15 49.68
C LYS A 4 9.15 -22.22 48.60
N GLN A 5 10.47 -22.05 48.56
CA GLN A 5 11.16 -21.24 47.55
C GLN A 5 11.07 -21.87 46.16
N LEU A 6 11.27 -23.19 46.05
CA LEU A 6 11.21 -23.90 44.77
C LEU A 6 9.80 -23.88 44.15
N LYS A 7 8.76 -23.99 44.98
CA LYS A 7 7.36 -23.88 44.53
C LYS A 7 7.01 -22.49 43.99
N ARG A 8 7.50 -21.43 44.63
CA ARG A 8 7.27 -20.04 44.18
C ARG A 8 7.96 -19.77 42.84
N LEU A 9 9.20 -20.26 42.68
CA LEU A 9 9.93 -20.14 41.41
C LEU A 9 9.19 -20.86 40.27
N PHE A 10 8.70 -22.07 40.51
CA PHE A 10 7.93 -22.84 39.52
C PHE A 10 6.60 -22.17 39.14
N CYS A 11 5.85 -21.65 40.12
CA CYS A 11 4.64 -20.88 39.81
C CYS A 11 4.95 -19.63 38.99
N PHE A 12 6.03 -18.91 39.32
CA PHE A 12 6.44 -17.72 38.57
C PHE A 12 6.80 -18.07 37.12
N THR A 13 7.57 -19.14 36.87
CA THR A 13 7.93 -19.54 35.51
C THR A 13 6.72 -20.00 34.69
N VAL A 14 5.76 -20.71 35.30
CA VAL A 14 4.51 -21.12 34.63
C VAL A 14 3.66 -19.90 34.26
N ILE A 15 3.55 -18.91 35.16
CA ILE A 15 2.83 -17.66 34.88
C ILE A 15 3.48 -16.88 33.74
N LEU A 16 4.81 -16.81 33.70
CA LEU A 16 5.55 -16.16 32.61
C LEU A 16 5.27 -16.85 31.25
N PHE A 17 5.32 -18.18 31.20
CA PHE A 17 5.02 -18.94 29.99
C PHE A 17 3.56 -18.77 29.55
N ALA A 18 2.62 -18.74 30.50
CA ALA A 18 1.21 -18.50 30.21
C ALA A 18 0.99 -17.07 29.65
N ALA A 19 1.66 -16.06 30.21
CA ALA A 19 1.60 -14.69 29.71
C ALA A 19 2.17 -14.57 28.29
N LEU A 20 3.30 -15.24 28.01
CA LEU A 20 3.90 -15.26 26.68
C LEU A 20 3.02 -15.98 25.66
N ALA A 21 2.42 -17.12 26.04
CA ALA A 21 1.47 -17.84 25.20
C ALA A 21 0.23 -16.99 24.89
N ALA A 22 -0.35 -16.33 25.91
CA ALA A 22 -1.48 -15.42 25.72
C ALA A 22 -1.13 -14.26 24.79
N MET A 23 0.06 -13.67 24.92
CA MET A 23 0.55 -12.62 24.02
C MET A 23 0.69 -13.11 22.57
N LEU A 24 1.23 -14.31 22.37
CA LEU A 24 1.32 -14.92 21.04
C LEU A 24 -0.05 -15.22 20.44
N THR A 25 -0.96 -15.82 21.20
CA THR A 25 -2.33 -16.11 20.76
C THR A 25 -3.06 -14.82 20.40
N TRP A 26 -2.89 -13.77 21.21
CA TRP A 26 -3.42 -12.44 20.90
C TRP A 26 -2.91 -11.93 19.54
N TYR A 27 -1.60 -12.03 19.30
CA TYR A 27 -0.99 -11.62 18.03
C TYR A 27 -1.47 -12.46 16.84
N GLN A 28 -1.63 -13.77 17.03
CA GLN A 28 -2.05 -14.72 15.99
C GLN A 28 -3.54 -14.60 15.61
N PHE A 29 -4.43 -14.27 16.54
CA PHE A 29 -5.86 -14.18 16.24
C PHE A 29 -6.29 -12.78 15.81
N PHE A 30 -5.82 -11.74 16.51
CA PHE A 30 -6.29 -10.38 16.26
C PHE A 30 -5.40 -9.64 15.26
N ARG A 31 -4.07 -9.75 15.38
CA ARG A 31 -3.13 -9.03 14.49
C ARG A 31 -2.68 -9.80 13.27
N ALA A 32 -2.99 -11.10 13.14
CA ALA A 32 -2.59 -11.86 11.97
C ALA A 32 -3.12 -11.23 10.67
N LYS A 33 -4.38 -10.77 10.65
CA LYS A 33 -4.94 -10.12 9.46
C LYS A 33 -4.14 -8.87 9.05
N GLU A 34 -3.75 -8.04 10.02
CA GLU A 34 -2.95 -6.83 9.78
C GLU A 34 -1.52 -7.16 9.32
N LEU A 35 -0.87 -8.17 9.92
CA LEU A 35 0.50 -8.58 9.56
C LEU A 35 0.58 -9.17 8.15
N TRP A 36 -0.44 -9.92 7.76
CA TRP A 36 -0.56 -10.43 6.40
C TRP A 36 -0.84 -9.30 5.40
N ALA A 37 -1.61 -8.29 5.80
CA ALA A 37 -1.92 -7.13 4.97
C ALA A 37 -0.82 -6.07 4.90
N HIS A 38 0.25 -6.20 5.70
CA HIS A 38 1.26 -5.17 5.83
C HIS A 38 2.03 -4.91 4.52
N PRO A 39 2.20 -3.63 4.10
CA PRO A 39 2.86 -3.26 2.83
C PRO A 39 4.28 -3.81 2.68
N PHE A 40 5.02 -3.93 3.78
CA PHE A 40 6.42 -4.36 3.80
C PHE A 40 6.61 -5.89 3.88
N ASN A 41 5.57 -6.69 3.59
CA ASN A 41 5.69 -8.14 3.63
C ASN A 41 6.35 -8.68 2.33
N PRO A 42 7.56 -9.29 2.40
CA PRO A 42 8.30 -9.73 1.20
C PRO A 42 7.57 -10.82 0.42
N ARG A 43 6.76 -11.67 1.08
CA ARG A 43 5.97 -12.71 0.42
C ARG A 43 4.89 -12.11 -0.48
N ARG A 44 4.23 -11.06 0.01
CA ARG A 44 3.22 -10.32 -0.74
C ARG A 44 3.85 -9.59 -1.92
N ALA A 45 5.00 -8.95 -1.71
CA ALA A 45 5.76 -8.30 -2.78
C ALA A 45 6.17 -9.27 -3.90
N SER A 46 6.54 -10.52 -3.57
CA SER A 46 6.85 -11.53 -4.60
C SER A 46 5.62 -11.99 -5.40
N LEU A 47 4.47 -12.13 -4.74
CA LEU A 47 3.22 -12.51 -5.41
C LEU A 47 2.71 -11.40 -6.32
N GLY A 48 2.85 -10.14 -5.89
CA GLY A 48 2.45 -8.97 -6.67
C GLY A 48 3.24 -8.76 -7.97
N LYS A 49 4.45 -9.31 -8.11
CA LYS A 49 5.25 -9.22 -9.36
C LYS A 49 4.64 -9.98 -10.53
N SER A 50 3.77 -10.95 -10.24
CA SER A 50 3.20 -11.87 -11.23
C SER A 50 1.78 -11.49 -11.66
N VAL A 51 1.13 -10.59 -10.92
CA VAL A 51 -0.28 -10.21 -11.13
C VAL A 51 -0.34 -8.85 -11.80
N LEU A 52 -1.12 -8.77 -12.89
CA LEU A 52 -1.44 -7.49 -13.51
C LEU A 52 -2.37 -6.71 -12.57
N ARG A 53 -1.82 -5.70 -11.89
CA ARG A 53 -2.61 -4.82 -11.03
C ARG A 53 -3.43 -3.85 -11.87
N GLY A 54 -4.64 -3.51 -11.41
CA GLY A 54 -5.50 -2.52 -12.05
C GLY A 54 -4.90 -1.12 -12.05
N GLY A 55 -5.24 -0.28 -13.02
CA GLY A 55 -4.71 1.05 -13.21
C GLY A 55 -5.53 2.15 -12.52
N PHE A 56 -4.90 3.30 -12.29
CA PHE A 56 -5.58 4.53 -11.91
C PHE A 56 -5.92 5.38 -13.13
N TYR A 57 -7.13 5.92 -13.14
CA TYR A 57 -7.64 6.81 -14.17
C TYR A 57 -8.18 8.09 -13.55
N ASP A 58 -8.11 9.17 -14.32
CA ASP A 58 -8.77 10.45 -14.07
C ASP A 58 -10.31 10.29 -14.17
N ARG A 59 -11.07 11.21 -13.57
CA ARG A 59 -12.52 11.38 -13.77
C ARG A 59 -12.96 11.40 -15.24
N THR A 60 -12.09 11.83 -16.16
CA THR A 60 -12.33 11.87 -17.62
C THR A 60 -12.03 10.54 -18.31
N GLY A 61 -11.43 9.57 -17.62
CA GLY A 61 -11.00 8.28 -18.15
C GLY A 61 -9.58 8.26 -18.71
N GLU A 62 -8.80 9.35 -18.57
CA GLU A 62 -7.39 9.35 -18.94
C GLU A 62 -6.54 8.54 -17.94
N PRO A 63 -5.58 7.71 -18.40
CA PRO A 63 -4.76 6.92 -17.50
C PRO A 63 -3.76 7.80 -16.72
N LEU A 64 -3.70 7.60 -15.40
CA LEU A 64 -2.73 8.21 -14.49
C LEU A 64 -1.54 7.28 -14.20
N THR A 65 -1.73 5.97 -14.42
CA THR A 65 -0.69 4.94 -14.33
C THR A 65 -0.73 4.00 -15.52
N VAL A 66 0.42 3.54 -15.99
CA VAL A 66 0.56 2.50 -17.02
C VAL A 66 1.38 1.35 -16.46
N TYR A 67 1.10 0.13 -16.90
CA TYR A 67 1.99 -1.00 -16.62
C TYR A 67 3.23 -0.92 -17.51
N THR A 68 4.38 -1.23 -16.94
CA THR A 68 5.62 -1.43 -17.70
C THR A 68 6.07 -2.87 -17.50
N LYS A 69 6.37 -3.57 -18.60
CA LYS A 69 6.88 -4.94 -18.54
C LYS A 69 8.40 -4.89 -18.63
N ASP A 70 9.06 -4.92 -17.49
CA ASP A 70 10.50 -5.09 -17.45
C ASP A 70 10.83 -6.59 -17.49
N GLY A 71 11.98 -6.98 -18.04
CA GLY A 71 12.39 -8.38 -18.14
C GLY A 71 12.44 -9.15 -16.81
N THR A 72 12.36 -8.42 -15.68
CA THR A 72 12.36 -8.94 -14.30
C THR A 72 10.97 -8.99 -13.63
N GLY A 73 9.90 -8.50 -14.28
CA GLY A 73 8.55 -8.49 -13.73
C GLY A 73 7.64 -7.39 -14.28
N ILE A 74 6.41 -7.33 -13.78
CA ILE A 74 5.48 -6.24 -14.09
C ILE A 74 5.75 -5.06 -13.14
N GLY A 75 6.20 -3.94 -13.69
CA GLY A 75 6.36 -2.66 -13.02
C GLY A 75 5.18 -1.72 -13.28
N ARG A 76 5.14 -0.63 -12.51
CA ARG A 76 4.14 0.44 -12.66
C ARG A 76 4.86 1.74 -12.97
N ASN A 77 4.39 2.43 -14.01
CA ASN A 77 4.85 3.75 -14.39
C ASN A 77 3.74 4.78 -14.10
N TYR A 78 4.06 5.79 -13.31
CA TYR A 78 3.18 6.91 -12.98
C TYR A 78 3.43 8.03 -13.98
N LEU A 79 2.39 8.52 -14.67
CA LEU A 79 2.56 9.55 -15.70
C LEU A 79 2.83 10.94 -15.12
N LEU A 80 2.40 11.19 -13.88
CA LEU A 80 2.46 12.51 -13.24
C LEU A 80 3.10 12.41 -11.85
N ASN A 81 4.29 12.99 -11.70
CA ASN A 81 4.98 13.04 -10.41
C ASN A 81 4.26 13.96 -9.41
N SER A 82 3.42 14.90 -9.88
CA SER A 82 2.60 15.74 -9.00
C SER A 82 1.56 14.96 -8.21
N LEU A 83 1.21 13.74 -8.64
CA LEU A 83 0.29 12.84 -7.96
C LEU A 83 0.98 11.89 -6.98
N ALA A 84 2.31 11.97 -6.82
CA ALA A 84 3.07 11.08 -5.95
C ALA A 84 2.55 11.08 -4.50
N HIS A 85 2.15 12.23 -3.97
CA HIS A 85 1.60 12.35 -2.62
C HIS A 85 0.16 11.84 -2.48
N VAL A 86 -0.58 11.73 -3.59
CA VAL A 86 -1.96 11.24 -3.63
C VAL A 86 -1.95 9.74 -3.87
N ILE A 87 -1.49 9.33 -5.06
CA ILE A 87 -1.45 7.93 -5.48
C ILE A 87 -0.46 7.15 -4.62
N GLY A 88 0.68 7.75 -4.28
CA GLY A 88 1.76 7.09 -3.57
C GLY A 88 2.73 6.42 -4.54
N TYR A 89 3.28 5.30 -4.10
CA TYR A 89 4.18 4.46 -4.88
C TYR A 89 3.89 2.99 -4.58
N ALA A 90 4.40 2.11 -5.43
CA ALA A 90 4.31 0.67 -5.29
C ALA A 90 5.63 0.06 -5.72
N ASP A 91 6.49 -0.26 -4.76
CA ASP A 91 7.81 -0.81 -5.00
C ASP A 91 7.99 -2.14 -4.24
N PRO A 92 8.54 -3.19 -4.86
CA PRO A 92 8.74 -4.48 -4.19
C PRO A 92 9.71 -4.43 -2.99
N ARG A 93 10.61 -3.45 -2.92
CA ARG A 93 11.58 -3.27 -1.83
C ARG A 93 11.05 -2.32 -0.76
N TYR A 94 10.40 -1.23 -1.16
CA TYR A 94 9.96 -0.15 -0.26
C TYR A 94 8.47 -0.20 0.11
N GLY A 95 7.73 -1.19 -0.39
CA GLY A 95 6.31 -1.37 -0.09
C GLY A 95 5.40 -0.48 -0.93
N THR A 96 4.18 -0.27 -0.43
CA THR A 96 3.16 0.59 -1.04
C THR A 96 2.78 1.73 -0.10
N ALA A 97 2.34 2.86 -0.65
CA ALA A 97 1.91 4.03 0.12
C ALA A 97 0.72 4.75 -0.56
N GLY A 98 0.06 5.68 0.13
CA GLY A 98 -1.04 6.46 -0.46
C GLY A 98 -2.21 5.60 -0.92
N LEU A 99 -2.83 5.97 -2.04
CA LEU A 99 -3.93 5.21 -2.65
C LEU A 99 -3.51 3.80 -3.10
N GLU A 100 -2.24 3.60 -3.49
CA GLU A 100 -1.70 2.27 -3.82
C GLU A 100 -1.82 1.30 -2.63
N SER A 101 -1.55 1.78 -1.41
CA SER A 101 -1.73 0.96 -0.22
C SER A 101 -3.19 0.83 0.19
N ALA A 102 -3.98 1.89 0.04
CA ALA A 102 -5.38 1.90 0.46
C ALA A 102 -6.25 0.96 -0.38
N PHE A 103 -5.97 0.88 -1.68
CA PHE A 103 -6.72 0.06 -2.63
C PHE A 103 -5.95 -1.17 -3.11
N ASP A 104 -4.91 -1.62 -2.39
CA ASP A 104 -4.09 -2.74 -2.86
C ASP A 104 -4.93 -4.03 -3.06
N SER A 105 -5.97 -4.26 -2.25
CA SER A 105 -6.88 -5.41 -2.41
C SER A 105 -7.62 -5.41 -3.74
N GLU A 106 -8.16 -4.26 -4.12
CA GLU A 106 -8.90 -4.01 -5.36
C GLU A 106 -7.94 -4.08 -6.55
N LEU A 107 -6.82 -3.38 -6.45
CA LEU A 107 -5.79 -3.31 -7.48
C LEU A 107 -5.11 -4.64 -7.72
N SER A 108 -4.92 -5.49 -6.71
CA SER A 108 -4.32 -6.81 -6.87
C SER A 108 -5.33 -7.91 -7.23
N GLY A 109 -6.63 -7.60 -7.22
CA GLY A 109 -7.70 -8.59 -7.36
C GLY A 109 -7.75 -9.62 -6.22
N SER A 110 -6.90 -9.43 -5.19
CA SER A 110 -6.81 -10.29 -4.02
C SER A 110 -7.81 -9.80 -2.98
N ILE A 111 -9.09 -10.06 -3.22
CA ILE A 111 -10.08 -9.97 -2.14
C ILE A 111 -9.62 -10.97 -1.08
N THR A 112 -9.38 -10.45 0.12
CA THR A 112 -8.93 -11.14 1.32
C THR A 112 -9.95 -12.17 1.76
N ALA A 113 -9.95 -13.30 1.10
CA ALA A 113 -10.52 -14.52 1.61
C ALA A 113 -9.75 -15.67 0.97
N ILE A 114 -9.45 -16.68 1.77
CA ILE A 114 -9.22 -18.03 1.26
C ILE A 114 -10.59 -18.50 0.73
N GLU A 115 -11.09 -17.85 -0.30
CA GLU A 115 -12.24 -18.30 -1.06
C GLU A 115 -11.73 -19.41 -1.96
N LEU A 116 -12.46 -20.52 -1.96
CA LEU A 116 -12.20 -21.70 -2.77
C LEU A 116 -11.93 -21.35 -4.26
N GLU A 117 -12.51 -20.23 -4.73
CA GLU A 117 -12.26 -19.64 -6.05
C GLU A 117 -10.79 -19.24 -6.29
N ASN A 118 -10.07 -18.71 -5.31
CA ASN A 118 -8.66 -18.31 -5.48
C ASN A 118 -7.75 -19.54 -5.64
N VAL A 119 -8.07 -20.66 -4.98
CA VAL A 119 -7.38 -21.95 -5.15
C VAL A 119 -7.69 -22.54 -6.53
N ILE A 120 -8.95 -22.48 -6.96
CA ILE A 120 -9.36 -22.94 -8.29
C ILE A 120 -8.73 -22.07 -9.39
N ALA A 121 -8.66 -20.74 -9.21
CA ALA A 121 -8.02 -19.82 -10.15
C ALA A 121 -6.50 -20.07 -10.26
N ALA A 122 -5.83 -20.32 -9.14
CA ALA A 122 -4.42 -20.71 -9.10
C ALA A 122 -4.16 -22.05 -9.81
N VAL A 123 -5.09 -23.02 -9.68
CA VAL A 123 -5.01 -24.33 -10.36
C VAL A 123 -5.38 -24.25 -11.84
N THR A 124 -6.28 -23.34 -12.23
CA THR A 124 -6.77 -23.18 -13.61
C THR A 124 -6.00 -22.14 -14.44
N GLY A 125 -5.02 -21.45 -13.84
CA GLY A 125 -4.18 -20.45 -14.52
C GLY A 125 -4.90 -19.16 -14.91
N ARG A 126 -6.13 -18.94 -14.43
CA ARG A 126 -6.87 -17.70 -14.64
C ARG A 126 -6.44 -16.69 -13.57
N SER A 127 -5.38 -15.92 -13.84
CA SER A 127 -5.01 -14.79 -12.99
C SER A 127 -6.18 -13.81 -12.98
N LYS A 128 -6.82 -13.61 -11.82
CA LYS A 128 -7.84 -12.57 -11.64
C LYS A 128 -7.11 -11.23 -11.82
N ALA A 129 -7.42 -10.51 -12.88
CA ALA A 129 -6.87 -9.18 -13.09
C ALA A 129 -7.39 -8.25 -11.99
N GLY A 130 -6.56 -7.32 -11.54
CA GLY A 130 -6.97 -6.27 -10.62
C GLY A 130 -8.08 -5.38 -11.19
N ALA A 131 -8.83 -4.74 -10.30
CA ALA A 131 -9.82 -3.74 -10.69
C ALA A 131 -9.17 -2.37 -10.92
N ASP A 132 -9.59 -1.71 -11.98
CA ASP A 132 -9.21 -0.34 -12.30
C ASP A 132 -9.96 0.66 -11.41
N ILE A 133 -9.30 1.76 -11.05
CA ILE A 133 -9.84 2.77 -10.13
C ILE A 133 -9.88 4.12 -10.83
N THR A 134 -11.08 4.68 -10.92
CA THR A 134 -11.31 6.05 -11.40
C THR A 134 -11.30 7.00 -10.21
N LEU A 135 -10.42 8.00 -10.24
CA LEU A 135 -10.33 9.06 -9.24
C LEU A 135 -11.23 10.24 -9.61
N THR A 136 -11.52 11.11 -8.64
CA THR A 136 -12.19 12.39 -8.88
C THR A 136 -11.24 13.46 -9.47
N ILE A 137 -9.93 13.18 -9.45
CA ILE A 137 -8.88 14.07 -9.92
C ILE A 137 -9.04 14.29 -11.42
N ASP A 138 -8.92 15.55 -11.83
CA ASP A 138 -8.78 16.00 -13.20
C ASP A 138 -7.29 16.31 -13.48
N ARG A 139 -6.70 15.56 -14.41
CA ARG A 139 -5.29 15.63 -14.80
C ARG A 139 -4.90 17.03 -15.26
N ARG A 140 -5.76 17.71 -16.01
CA ARG A 140 -5.46 19.06 -16.51
C ARG A 140 -5.41 20.07 -15.36
N ILE A 141 -6.36 19.98 -14.42
CA ILE A 141 -6.35 20.83 -13.22
C ILE A 141 -5.13 20.51 -12.35
N GLN A 142 -4.79 19.22 -12.20
CA GLN A 142 -3.62 18.76 -11.44
C GLN A 142 -2.30 19.32 -12.01
N GLU A 143 -2.11 19.28 -13.34
CA GLU A 143 -0.93 19.83 -14.01
C GLU A 143 -0.81 21.34 -13.81
N VAL A 144 -1.92 22.09 -13.93
CA VAL A 144 -1.95 23.54 -13.71
C VAL A 144 -1.64 23.87 -12.24
N ALA A 145 -2.23 23.15 -11.29
CA ALA A 145 -1.96 23.32 -9.87
C ALA A 145 -0.49 23.04 -9.54
N ALA A 146 0.09 22.00 -10.13
CA ALA A 146 1.49 21.65 -9.95
C ALA A 146 2.44 22.69 -10.54
N ALA A 147 2.15 23.18 -11.74
CA ALA A 147 2.91 24.27 -12.37
C ALA A 147 2.85 25.56 -11.53
N THR A 148 1.70 25.85 -10.93
CA THR A 148 1.50 27.05 -10.10
C THR A 148 2.29 26.97 -8.78
N LEU A 149 2.39 25.78 -8.19
CA LEU A 149 3.14 25.53 -6.95
C LEU A 149 4.64 25.29 -7.19
N ALA A 150 5.07 25.11 -8.44
CA ALA A 150 6.44 24.80 -8.79
C ALA A 150 7.44 25.80 -8.18
N GLY A 151 8.47 25.26 -7.52
CA GLY A 151 9.50 26.07 -6.85
C GLY A 151 9.09 26.67 -5.49
N ARG A 152 7.85 26.49 -5.04
CA ARG A 152 7.36 26.99 -3.74
C ARG A 152 6.99 25.84 -2.82
N ARG A 153 7.38 25.91 -1.54
CA ARG A 153 6.97 24.92 -0.53
C ARG A 153 5.52 25.16 -0.12
N GLY A 154 4.70 24.12 -0.10
CA GLY A 154 3.29 24.22 0.28
C GLY A 154 2.44 23.10 -0.34
N ALA A 155 1.13 23.27 -0.27
CA ALA A 155 0.16 22.38 -0.90
C ALA A 155 -0.97 23.19 -1.54
N VAL A 156 -1.58 22.63 -2.59
CA VAL A 156 -2.75 23.18 -3.29
C VAL A 156 -3.80 22.08 -3.38
N ILE A 157 -5.03 22.42 -2.99
CA ILE A 157 -6.20 21.56 -3.13
C ILE A 157 -7.23 22.32 -3.94
N VAL A 158 -7.78 21.69 -4.96
CA VAL A 158 -8.91 22.18 -5.75
C VAL A 158 -10.05 21.21 -5.55
N MET A 159 -11.19 21.71 -5.08
CA MET A 159 -12.40 20.91 -4.89
C MET A 159 -13.58 21.52 -5.62
N ASP A 160 -14.50 20.67 -6.05
CA ASP A 160 -15.82 21.08 -6.50
C ASP A 160 -16.72 21.32 -5.28
N PRO A 161 -17.22 22.56 -5.07
CA PRO A 161 -18.01 22.88 -3.88
C PRO A 161 -19.43 22.28 -3.91
N LEU A 162 -19.92 21.81 -5.07
CA LEU A 162 -21.29 21.30 -5.19
C LEU A 162 -21.40 19.85 -4.73
N ASN A 163 -20.41 19.01 -5.06
CA ASN A 163 -20.42 17.58 -4.74
C ASN A 163 -19.28 17.15 -3.80
N GLY A 164 -18.30 18.02 -3.52
CA GLY A 164 -17.17 17.73 -2.65
C GLY A 164 -16.02 16.99 -3.33
N ASP A 165 -16.07 16.80 -4.65
CA ASP A 165 -15.03 16.09 -5.38
C ASP A 165 -13.69 16.83 -5.31
N ILE A 166 -12.61 16.08 -5.08
CA ILE A 166 -11.26 16.64 -5.14
C ILE A 166 -10.78 16.54 -6.59
N LEU A 167 -10.63 17.70 -7.23
CA LEU A 167 -10.22 17.83 -8.64
C LEU A 167 -8.70 17.87 -8.80
N ALA A 168 -7.99 18.43 -7.82
CA ALA A 168 -6.53 18.41 -7.78
C ALA A 168 -6.03 18.46 -6.34
N MET A 169 -4.93 17.76 -6.07
CA MET A 169 -4.23 17.78 -4.80
C MET A 169 -2.74 17.65 -5.07
N VAL A 170 -2.00 18.72 -4.80
CA VAL A 170 -0.55 18.79 -5.04
C VAL A 170 0.15 19.22 -3.75
N SER A 171 1.29 18.61 -3.46
CA SER A 171 2.19 19.02 -2.39
C SER A 171 3.61 19.17 -2.94
N ASN A 172 4.34 20.17 -2.45
CA ASN A 172 5.73 20.43 -2.82
C ASN A 172 6.56 20.70 -1.54
N PRO A 173 7.69 20.00 -1.31
CA PRO A 173 8.44 19.14 -2.23
C PRO A 173 7.71 17.84 -2.62
N GLY A 174 7.71 17.54 -3.92
CA GLY A 174 7.29 16.25 -4.47
C GLY A 174 8.39 15.20 -4.41
N PHE A 175 8.08 13.97 -4.84
CA PHE A 175 9.05 12.91 -5.11
C PHE A 175 8.68 12.19 -6.42
N ASP A 176 9.61 11.43 -6.99
CA ASP A 176 9.35 10.62 -8.17
C ASP A 176 8.89 9.20 -7.76
N PRO A 177 7.61 8.84 -7.93
CA PRO A 177 7.12 7.52 -7.54
C PRO A 177 7.68 6.41 -8.43
N ASN A 178 8.21 6.75 -9.62
CA ASN A 178 8.92 5.79 -10.49
C ASN A 178 10.35 5.54 -10.03
N ASN A 179 10.93 6.42 -9.20
CA ASN A 179 12.31 6.32 -8.74
C ASN A 179 12.46 6.58 -7.23
N ILE A 180 11.63 5.88 -6.45
CA ILE A 180 11.58 6.03 -5.01
C ILE A 180 12.93 5.80 -4.33
N ASN A 181 13.82 4.99 -4.92
CA ASN A 181 15.14 4.68 -4.35
C ASN A 181 16.00 5.94 -4.13
N LYS A 182 15.90 6.94 -5.02
CA LYS A 182 16.63 8.21 -4.87
C LYS A 182 16.06 9.08 -3.75
N ASP A 183 14.75 9.04 -3.59
CA ASP A 183 14.02 9.92 -2.66
C ASP A 183 13.74 9.27 -1.30
N TRP A 184 14.02 7.97 -1.17
CA TRP A 184 13.71 7.18 0.03
C TRP A 184 14.31 7.77 1.32
N PHE A 185 15.54 8.28 1.23
CA PHE A 185 16.24 8.79 2.41
C PHE A 185 15.50 9.94 3.10
N TRP A 186 14.82 10.82 2.34
CA TRP A 186 14.07 11.95 2.90
C TRP A 186 12.66 11.53 3.29
N ILE A 187 12.01 10.66 2.51
CA ILE A 187 10.64 10.18 2.76
C ILE A 187 10.57 9.34 4.04
N ALA A 188 11.55 8.45 4.25
CA ALA A 188 11.61 7.60 5.44
C ALA A 188 11.98 8.36 6.72
N LYS A 189 12.58 9.56 6.60
CA LYS A 189 13.01 10.39 7.72
C LYS A 189 11.88 11.28 8.26
N ASP A 190 10.82 11.45 7.49
CA ASP A 190 9.60 12.14 7.92
C ASP A 190 8.80 11.20 8.84
N GLU A 191 9.34 10.95 10.03
CA GLU A 191 8.68 10.17 11.09
C GLU A 191 7.43 10.92 11.54
N ARG A 192 6.27 10.24 11.46
CA ARG A 192 5.09 10.57 12.25
C ARG A 192 5.22 10.01 13.66
#